data_AF-A0A9E5L0P6-F1
#
_entry.id   AF-A0A9E5L0P6-F1
#
_cell.length_a   1.000
_cell.length_b   1.000
_cell.length_c   1.000
_cell.angle_alpha   90.00
_cell.angle_beta   90.00
_cell.angle_gamma   90.00
#
_symmetry.space_group_name_H-M   'P 1'
#
loop_
_entity.id
_entity.type
_entity.pdbx_description
1 polymer ?
#
loop_
_entity_poly.entity_id
_entity_poly.type
_entity_poly.pdbx_seq_one_letter_code
_entity_poly.pdbx_strand_id
1 'polypeptide(L)'
;MLAGLLIAAAFTAFKYFYESDNFFNVFIWTRLGLVFGAWSLFFFSLWRKNILASLKNLRHPQKENRKTGVVFVANKILGGVGSALTHFAVSLGSVAAVNALASMEYVFVFLLGLGLSFKFPELFQEKKTARNILQKSLGICVIMAGVALITTG
;
A
#
# COMPACT_ATOMS: atom_id res chain seq x y z
N MET A 1 -4.47 17.58 1.31
CA MET A 1 -4.80 18.00 2.68
C MET A 1 -6.00 17.22 3.23
N LEU A 2 -7.17 17.24 2.56
CA LEU A 2 -8.34 16.47 2.99
C LEU A 2 -8.08 14.96 3.16
N ALA A 3 -7.38 14.32 2.21
CA ALA A 3 -7.04 12.90 2.31
C ALA A 3 -6.20 12.57 3.55
N GLY A 4 -5.24 13.45 3.92
CA GLY A 4 -4.41 13.24 5.10
C GLY A 4 -5.20 13.34 6.41
N LEU A 5 -6.14 14.30 6.50
CA LEU A 5 -7.04 14.43 7.65
C LEU A 5 -7.94 13.21 7.81
N LEU A 6 -8.51 12.72 6.71
CA LEU A 6 -9.36 11.52 6.71
C LEU A 6 -8.58 10.27 7.14
N ILE A 7 -7.34 10.12 6.65
CA ILE A 7 -6.45 9.01 7.05
C ILE A 7 -6.13 9.09 8.54
N ALA A 8 -5.75 10.27 9.04
CA ALA A 8 -5.44 10.45 10.46
C ALA A 8 -6.64 10.11 11.35
N ALA A 9 -7.83 10.61 11.00
CA ALA A 9 -9.07 10.28 11.71
C ALA A 9 -9.37 8.78 11.71
N ALA A 10 -9.18 8.10 10.56
CA ALA A 10 -9.38 6.66 10.45
C ALA A 10 -8.42 5.86 11.34
N PHE A 11 -7.13 6.21 11.37
CA PHE A 11 -6.15 5.53 12.22
C PHE A 11 -6.40 5.74 13.71
N THR A 12 -6.80 6.94 14.12
CA THR A 12 -7.19 7.22 15.51
C THR A 12 -8.39 6.38 15.92
N ALA A 13 -9.42 6.30 15.06
CA ALA A 13 -10.58 5.45 15.31
C ALA A 13 -10.20 3.96 15.38
N PHE A 14 -9.34 3.48 14.48
CA PHE A 14 -8.86 2.10 14.54
C PHE A 14 -8.13 1.78 15.83
N LYS A 15 -7.24 2.68 16.29
CA LYS A 15 -6.56 2.48 17.58
C LYS A 15 -7.56 2.33 18.73
N TYR A 16 -8.55 3.20 18.79
CA TYR A 16 -9.61 3.11 19.81
C TYR A 16 -10.35 1.75 19.77
N PHE A 17 -10.69 1.26 18.57
CA PHE A 17 -11.34 -0.05 18.44
C PHE A 17 -10.43 -1.22 18.82
N TYR A 18 -9.15 -1.17 18.45
CA TYR A 18 -8.18 -2.22 18.81
C TYR A 18 -7.85 -2.26 20.30
N GLU A 19 -7.99 -1.14 21.03
CA GLU A 19 -7.83 -1.10 22.50
C GLU A 19 -9.09 -1.57 23.24
N SER A 20 -10.28 -1.44 22.64
CA SER A 20 -11.55 -1.79 23.28
C SER A 20 -12.03 -3.22 22.97
N ASP A 21 -11.50 -3.84 21.92
CA ASP A 21 -11.95 -5.15 21.45
C ASP A 21 -10.77 -6.00 20.93
N ASN A 22 -11.01 -7.29 20.73
CA ASN A 22 -10.04 -8.23 20.22
C ASN A 22 -9.64 -7.88 18.77
N PHE A 23 -8.33 -7.93 18.48
CA PHE A 23 -7.75 -7.66 17.17
C PHE A 23 -8.51 -8.31 16.02
N PHE A 24 -8.86 -9.59 16.15
CA PHE A 24 -9.56 -10.33 15.11
C PHE A 24 -10.95 -9.76 14.82
N ASN A 25 -11.68 -9.31 15.84
CA ASN A 25 -13.03 -8.76 15.65
C ASN A 25 -12.95 -7.44 14.87
N VAL A 26 -12.11 -6.52 15.32
CA VAL A 26 -11.88 -5.23 14.65
C VAL A 26 -11.38 -5.45 13.23
N PHE A 27 -10.41 -6.35 13.03
CA PHE A 27 -9.88 -6.67 11.70
C PHE A 27 -10.96 -7.18 10.75
N ILE A 28 -11.83 -8.10 11.19
CA ILE A 28 -12.92 -8.61 10.36
C ILE A 28 -13.89 -7.49 9.99
N TRP A 29 -14.30 -6.67 10.96
CA TRP A 29 -15.23 -5.55 10.73
C TRP A 29 -14.67 -4.51 9.74
N THR A 30 -13.38 -4.19 9.83
CA THR A 30 -12.75 -3.27 8.86
C THR A 30 -12.74 -3.84 7.43
N ARG A 31 -12.50 -5.15 7.27
CA ARG A 31 -12.56 -5.81 5.96
C ARG A 31 -13.98 -5.86 5.41
N LEU A 32 -14.96 -6.14 6.24
CA LEU A 32 -16.37 -6.07 5.85
C LEU A 32 -16.75 -4.65 5.42
N GLY A 33 -16.31 -3.62 6.13
CA GLY A 33 -16.49 -2.22 5.74
C GLY A 33 -15.94 -1.91 4.34
N LEU A 34 -14.78 -2.45 3.98
CA LEU A 34 -14.23 -2.32 2.62
C LEU A 34 -15.09 -3.04 1.57
N VAL A 35 -15.64 -4.21 1.89
CA VAL A 35 -16.56 -4.92 1.00
C VAL A 35 -17.83 -4.11 0.78
N PHE A 36 -18.42 -3.56 1.84
CA PHE A 36 -19.59 -2.68 1.74
C PHE A 36 -19.29 -1.40 0.97
N GLY A 37 -18.12 -0.80 1.19
CA GLY A 37 -17.64 0.35 0.41
C GLY A 37 -17.49 0.01 -1.07
N ALA A 38 -16.94 -1.15 -1.41
CA ALA A 38 -16.84 -1.61 -2.80
C ALA A 38 -18.22 -1.91 -3.41
N TRP A 39 -19.15 -2.48 -2.64
CA TRP A 39 -20.53 -2.65 -3.07
C TRP A 39 -21.24 -1.33 -3.33
N SER A 40 -20.89 -0.26 -2.59
CA SER A 40 -21.48 1.05 -2.85
C SER A 40 -21.21 1.54 -4.28
N LEU A 41 -20.08 1.14 -4.90
CA LEU A 41 -19.73 1.50 -6.27
C LEU A 41 -20.67 0.88 -7.31
N PHE A 42 -21.37 -0.21 -6.99
CA PHE A 42 -22.36 -0.82 -7.89
C PHE A 42 -23.64 0.01 -8.00
N PHE A 43 -23.93 0.92 -7.06
CA PHE A 43 -25.07 1.83 -7.18
C PHE A 43 -24.86 2.88 -8.29
N PHE A 44 -23.61 3.18 -8.65
CA PHE A 44 -23.31 4.11 -9.74
C PHE A 44 -23.21 3.37 -11.07
N SER A 45 -24.11 3.70 -12.01
CA SER A 45 -24.22 3.01 -13.31
C SER A 45 -22.93 3.10 -14.16
N LEU A 46 -22.17 4.19 -14.00
CA LEU A 46 -20.86 4.41 -14.61
C LEU A 46 -19.84 3.32 -14.21
N TRP A 47 -19.74 3.02 -12.92
CA TRP A 47 -18.79 2.05 -12.39
C TRP A 47 -19.27 0.62 -12.62
N ARG A 48 -20.57 0.37 -12.51
CA ARG A 48 -21.17 -0.95 -12.77
C ARG A 48 -20.84 -1.48 -14.17
N LYS A 49 -20.94 -0.65 -15.21
CA LYS A 49 -20.63 -1.06 -16.59
C LYS A 49 -19.16 -1.43 -16.77
N ASN A 50 -18.24 -0.62 -16.21
CA ASN A 50 -16.80 -0.86 -16.29
C ASN A 50 -16.37 -2.12 -15.52
N ILE A 51 -16.96 -2.36 -14.35
CA ILE A 51 -16.68 -3.56 -13.54
C ILE A 51 -17.17 -4.83 -14.26
N LEU A 52 -18.42 -4.81 -14.78
CA LEU A 52 -18.98 -5.96 -15.49
C LEU A 52 -18.24 -6.26 -16.81
N ALA A 53 -17.83 -5.22 -17.55
CA ALA A 53 -17.03 -5.38 -18.76
C ALA A 53 -15.66 -6.01 -18.45
N SER A 54 -15.01 -5.58 -17.36
CA SER A 54 -13.74 -6.14 -16.91
C SER A 54 -13.86 -7.62 -16.50
N LEU A 55 -14.94 -7.99 -15.80
CA LEU A 55 -15.21 -9.38 -15.41
C LEU A 55 -15.49 -10.30 -16.62
N LYS A 56 -16.11 -9.78 -17.68
CA LYS A 56 -16.37 -10.55 -18.91
C LYS A 56 -15.06 -10.87 -19.66
N ASN A 57 -14.12 -9.93 -19.69
CA ASN A 57 -12.80 -10.12 -20.31
C ASN A 57 -11.92 -11.12 -19.54
N LEU A 58 -12.12 -11.28 -18.22
CA LEU A 58 -11.46 -12.32 -17.41
C LEU A 58 -11.88 -13.75 -17.80
N ARG A 59 -13.06 -13.94 -18.42
CA ARG A 59 -13.60 -15.26 -18.77
C ARG A 59 -13.02 -15.85 -20.06
N HIS A 60 -12.43 -15.03 -20.92
CA HIS A 60 -11.70 -15.43 -22.13
C HIS A 60 -10.25 -14.92 -22.10
N PRO A 61 -9.42 -15.40 -21.16
CA PRO A 61 -8.04 -14.94 -21.09
C PRO A 61 -7.25 -15.47 -22.29
N GLN A 62 -6.79 -14.57 -23.17
CA GLN A 62 -5.70 -14.89 -24.10
C GLN A 62 -4.48 -15.41 -23.30
N LYS A 63 -3.66 -16.30 -23.89
CA LYS A 63 -2.50 -16.92 -23.23
C LYS A 63 -1.55 -15.90 -22.57
N GLU A 64 -1.41 -14.71 -23.13
CA GLU A 64 -0.61 -13.60 -22.60
C GLU A 64 -1.19 -13.02 -21.29
N ASN A 65 -2.52 -12.96 -21.16
CA ASN A 65 -3.20 -12.51 -19.94
C ASN A 65 -2.99 -13.46 -18.74
N ARG A 66 -2.60 -14.71 -18.96
CA ARG A 66 -2.41 -15.68 -17.86
C ARG A 66 -1.17 -15.36 -17.03
N LYS A 67 -0.06 -14.92 -17.67
CA LYS A 67 1.15 -14.49 -16.95
C LYS A 67 0.88 -13.21 -16.15
N THR A 68 0.23 -12.22 -16.77
CA THR A 68 -0.18 -10.98 -16.11
C THR A 68 -1.15 -11.23 -14.96
N GLY A 69 -2.08 -12.19 -15.12
CA GLY A 69 -3.01 -12.62 -14.07
C GLY A 69 -2.29 -13.22 -12.85
N VAL A 70 -1.29 -14.08 -13.06
CA VAL A 70 -0.50 -14.65 -11.94
C VAL A 70 0.27 -13.55 -11.20
N VAL A 71 0.93 -12.64 -11.92
CA VAL A 71 1.65 -11.51 -11.30
C VAL A 71 0.68 -10.61 -10.52
N PHE A 72 -0.51 -10.36 -11.05
CA PHE A 72 -1.54 -9.57 -10.37
C PHE A 72 -2.03 -10.23 -9.07
N VAL A 73 -2.30 -11.54 -9.10
CA VAL A 73 -2.72 -12.29 -7.91
C VAL A 73 -1.61 -12.32 -6.87
N ALA A 74 -0.37 -12.60 -7.28
CA ALA A 74 0.79 -12.57 -6.38
C ALA A 74 0.95 -11.19 -5.71
N ASN A 75 0.84 -10.11 -6.48
CA ASN A 75 0.88 -8.75 -5.95
C ASN A 75 -0.24 -8.47 -4.94
N LYS A 76 -1.46 -8.95 -5.20
CA LYS A 76 -2.59 -8.81 -4.27
C LYS A 76 -2.39 -9.58 -2.98
N ILE A 77 -1.84 -10.79 -3.05
CA ILE A 77 -1.51 -11.60 -1.87
C ILE A 77 -0.44 -10.89 -1.05
N LEU A 78 0.65 -10.45 -1.67
CA LEU A 78 1.73 -9.73 -0.98
C LEU A 78 1.23 -8.45 -0.31
N GLY A 79 0.43 -7.64 -1.02
CA GLY A 79 -0.17 -6.42 -0.45
C GLY A 79 -1.16 -6.72 0.69
N GLY A 80 -1.95 -7.80 0.57
CA GLY A 80 -2.88 -8.24 1.61
C GLY A 80 -2.15 -8.71 2.88
N VAL A 81 -1.11 -9.52 2.70
CA VAL A 81 -0.24 -10.01 3.78
C VAL A 81 0.47 -8.84 4.46
N GLY A 82 1.06 -7.93 3.67
CA GLY A 82 1.69 -6.71 4.19
C GLY A 82 0.72 -5.87 5.01
N SER A 83 -0.50 -5.64 4.51
CA SER A 83 -1.53 -4.92 5.25
C SER A 83 -1.91 -5.62 6.56
N ALA A 84 -2.06 -6.95 6.57
CA ALA A 84 -2.35 -7.70 7.79
C ALA A 84 -1.22 -7.58 8.82
N LEU A 85 0.04 -7.70 8.38
CA LEU A 85 1.22 -7.50 9.23
C LEU A 85 1.29 -6.08 9.80
N THR A 86 0.97 -5.05 9.00
CA THR A 86 0.92 -3.65 9.48
C THR A 86 -0.14 -3.47 10.56
N HIS A 87 -1.35 -4.00 10.36
CA HIS A 87 -2.40 -3.93 11.39
C HIS A 87 -2.00 -4.68 12.66
N PHE A 88 -1.36 -5.85 12.52
CA PHE A 88 -0.83 -6.58 13.65
C PHE A 88 0.24 -5.78 14.41
N ALA A 89 1.17 -5.13 13.70
CA ALA A 89 2.15 -4.23 14.30
C ALA A 89 1.50 -3.05 15.02
N VAL A 90 0.41 -2.48 14.49
CA VAL A 90 -0.37 -1.42 15.17
C VAL A 90 -0.99 -1.92 16.47
N SER A 91 -1.43 -3.18 16.52
CA SER A 91 -1.99 -3.75 17.75
C SER A 91 -0.95 -3.99 18.85
N LEU A 92 0.31 -4.26 18.47
CA LEU A 92 1.41 -4.52 19.41
C LEU A 92 2.19 -3.26 19.82
N GLY A 93 2.21 -2.23 18.97
CA GLY A 93 3.08 -1.06 19.13
C GLY A 93 2.33 0.27 19.09
N SER A 94 3.09 1.38 19.09
CA SER A 94 2.50 2.71 18.93
C SER A 94 2.18 2.98 17.46
N VAL A 95 1.01 3.58 17.18
CA VAL A 95 0.61 3.98 15.82
C VAL A 95 1.64 4.91 15.20
N ALA A 96 2.26 5.78 16.01
CA ALA A 96 3.32 6.67 15.55
C ALA A 96 4.55 5.90 15.04
N ALA A 97 5.01 4.89 15.78
CA ALA A 97 6.15 4.06 15.37
C ALA A 97 5.84 3.25 14.11
N VAL A 98 4.64 2.64 14.02
CA VAL A 98 4.26 1.87 12.81
C VAL A 98 4.11 2.77 11.59
N ASN A 99 3.53 3.96 11.74
CA ASN A 99 3.39 4.93 10.64
C ASN A 99 4.75 5.49 10.19
N ALA A 100 5.67 5.70 11.13
CA ALA A 100 7.06 6.04 10.83
C ALA A 100 7.73 4.92 10.02
N LEU A 101 7.58 3.66 10.44
CA LEU A 101 8.13 2.51 9.74
C LEU A 101 7.51 2.31 8.34
N ALA A 102 6.21 2.59 8.19
CA ALA A 102 5.53 2.54 6.89
C ALA A 102 6.11 3.57 5.89
N SER A 103 6.61 4.71 6.39
CA SER A 103 7.30 5.70 5.55
C SER A 103 8.64 5.18 5.01
N MET A 104 9.20 4.12 5.59
CA MET A 104 10.39 3.45 5.07
C MET A 104 10.12 2.62 3.81
N GLU A 105 8.86 2.31 3.48
CA GLU A 105 8.49 1.62 2.23
C GLU A 105 9.04 2.35 1.00
N TYR A 106 9.03 3.69 0.99
CA TYR A 106 9.57 4.49 -0.10
C TYR A 106 11.07 4.26 -0.34
N VAL A 107 11.82 3.91 0.71
CA VAL A 107 13.23 3.52 0.62
C VAL A 107 13.36 2.20 -0.13
N PHE A 108 12.55 1.20 0.22
CA PHE A 108 12.54 -0.09 -0.46
C PHE A 108 12.13 0.04 -1.93
N VAL A 109 11.09 0.83 -2.22
CA VAL A 109 10.66 1.12 -3.60
C VAL A 109 11.79 1.78 -4.39
N PHE A 110 12.51 2.73 -3.81
CA PHE A 110 13.65 3.37 -4.46
C PHE A 110 14.80 2.38 -4.72
N LEU A 111 15.19 1.59 -3.72
CA LEU A 111 16.28 0.60 -3.87
C LEU A 111 15.94 -0.45 -4.92
N LEU A 112 14.70 -0.96 -4.92
CA LEU A 112 14.21 -1.89 -5.94
C LEU A 112 14.20 -1.24 -7.32
N GLY A 113 13.68 -0.02 -7.45
CA GLY A 113 13.67 0.72 -8.71
C GLY A 113 15.08 0.97 -9.25
N LEU A 114 16.03 1.33 -8.38
CA LEU A 114 17.43 1.54 -8.74
C LEU A 114 18.10 0.23 -9.19
N GLY A 115 17.89 -0.87 -8.46
CA GLY A 115 18.39 -2.19 -8.82
C GLY A 115 17.82 -2.70 -10.16
N LEU A 116 16.51 -2.55 -10.37
CA LEU A 116 15.86 -2.91 -11.63
C LEU A 116 16.30 -2.00 -12.79
N SER A 117 16.59 -0.73 -12.53
CA SER A 117 17.13 0.21 -13.52
C SER A 117 18.54 -0.19 -14.03
N PHE A 118 19.33 -0.93 -13.26
CA PHE A 118 20.57 -1.52 -13.76
C PHE A 118 20.33 -2.73 -14.67
N LYS A 119 19.32 -3.55 -14.37
CA LYS A 119 19.02 -4.80 -15.10
C LYS A 119 18.14 -4.60 -16.33
N PHE A 120 17.27 -3.59 -16.32
CA PHE A 120 16.31 -3.28 -17.39
C PHE A 120 16.29 -1.77 -17.73
N PRO A 121 17.40 -1.24 -18.29
CA PRO A 121 17.52 0.18 -18.60
C PRO A 121 16.54 0.68 -19.67
N GLU A 122 16.02 -0.21 -20.54
CA GLU A 122 15.04 0.15 -21.57
C GLU A 122 13.63 0.43 -21.00
N LEU A 123 13.25 -0.24 -19.90
CA LEU A 123 11.99 -0.02 -19.18
C LEU A 123 12.07 1.22 -18.28
N PHE A 124 13.26 1.48 -17.73
CA PHE A 124 13.55 2.61 -16.85
C PHE A 124 14.44 3.59 -17.59
N GLN A 125 13.84 4.39 -18.49
CA GLN A 125 14.51 5.51 -19.18
C GLN A 125 14.92 6.66 -18.22
N GLU A 126 15.18 6.36 -16.95
CA GLU A 126 15.72 7.33 -16.00
C GLU A 126 17.08 7.79 -16.50
N LYS A 127 17.19 9.09 -16.83
CA LYS A 127 18.47 9.76 -16.98
C LYS A 127 19.23 9.56 -15.67
N LYS A 128 20.25 8.68 -15.68
CA LYS A 128 21.18 8.43 -14.56
C LYS A 128 22.10 9.65 -14.34
N THR A 129 21.52 10.85 -14.24
CA THR A 129 22.25 12.03 -13.84
C THR A 129 22.54 11.89 -12.35
N ALA A 130 23.81 11.92 -11.94
CA ALA A 130 24.24 11.75 -10.55
C ALA A 130 23.45 12.61 -9.55
N ARG A 131 23.00 13.80 -9.98
CA ARG A 131 22.12 14.71 -9.22
C ARG A 131 20.79 14.07 -8.80
N ASN A 132 20.17 13.27 -9.67
CA ASN A 132 18.85 12.67 -9.40
C ASN A 132 18.97 11.52 -8.39
N ILE A 133 20.06 10.76 -8.46
CA ILE A 133 20.39 9.72 -7.48
C ILE A 133 20.69 10.36 -6.12
N LEU A 134 21.50 11.42 -6.11
CA LEU A 134 21.86 12.15 -4.89
C LEU A 134 20.65 12.78 -4.18
N GLN A 135 19.72 13.35 -4.95
CA GLN A 135 18.50 13.94 -4.39
C GLN A 135 17.58 12.89 -3.77
N LYS A 136 17.43 11.73 -4.43
CA LYS A 136 16.63 10.62 -3.90
C LYS A 136 17.29 9.98 -2.67
N SER A 137 18.61 9.81 -2.65
CA SER A 137 19.33 9.30 -1.48
C SER A 137 19.25 10.25 -0.28
N LEU A 138 19.37 11.56 -0.50
CA LEU A 138 19.20 12.56 0.56
C LEU A 138 17.77 12.53 1.15
N GLY A 139 16.74 12.44 0.30
CA GLY A 139 15.36 12.30 0.76
C GLY A 139 15.15 11.07 1.65
N ILE A 140 15.77 9.95 1.30
CA ILE A 140 15.74 8.71 2.10
C ILE A 140 16.44 8.89 3.44
N CYS A 141 17.62 9.54 3.47
CA CYS A 141 18.31 9.85 4.72
C CYS A 141 17.46 10.73 5.64
N VAL A 142 16.76 11.73 5.10
CA VAL A 142 15.85 12.59 5.87
C VAL A 142 14.67 11.80 6.43
N ILE A 143 14.08 10.89 5.64
CA ILE A 143 13.02 9.99 6.14
C ILE A 143 13.55 9.12 7.28
N MET A 144 14.71 8.46 7.09
CA MET A 144 15.32 7.61 8.12
C MET A 144 15.64 8.38 9.40
N ALA A 145 16.16 9.61 9.29
CA ALA A 145 16.41 10.47 10.43
C ALA A 145 15.12 10.85 11.18
N GLY A 146 14.04 11.15 10.46
CA GLY A 146 12.73 11.42 11.05
C GLY A 146 12.16 10.21 11.81
N VAL A 147 12.27 9.01 11.24
CA VAL A 147 11.83 7.77 11.90
C VAL A 147 12.65 7.48 13.16
N ALA A 148 13.97 7.64 13.09
CA ALA A 148 14.85 7.46 14.24
C ALA A 148 14.45 8.40 15.38
N LEU A 149 14.24 9.69 15.09
CA LEU A 149 13.87 10.70 16.07
C LEU A 149 12.55 10.37 16.79
N ILE A 150 11.53 9.91 16.04
CA ILE A 150 10.21 9.53 16.59
C ILE A 150 10.31 8.26 17.44
N THR A 151 11.24 7.35 17.13
CA THR A 151 11.38 6.07 17.82
C THR A 151 12.20 6.18 19.10
N THR A 152 13.17 7.11 19.15
CA THR A 152 14.01 7.36 20.34
C THR A 152 13.44 8.40 21.30
N GLY A 153 12.32 9.05 20.96
CA GLY A 153 11.66 10.10 21.73
C GLY A 153 10.41 9.64 22.47
#